data_AF-A0A7N0VJI3-F1
#
_entry.id   AF-A0A7N0VJI3-F1
#
_cell.length_a   1.000
_cell.length_b   1.000
_cell.length_c   1.000
_cell.angle_alpha   90.00
_cell.angle_beta   90.00
_cell.angle_gamma   90.00
#
_symmetry.space_group_name_H-M   'P 1'
#
loop_
_entity.id
_entity.type
_entity.pdbx_description
1 polymer ?
#
loop_
_entity_poly.entity_id
_entity_poly.type
_entity_poly.pdbx_seq_one_letter_code
_entity_poly.pdbx_strand_id
1 'polypeptide(L)'
;MVTRVIIRLRSILLCFLIQTIFKKYILIQTPRVEIIRRAITRSVKCANISNWITQNSPTTDLVFHADEYLMKIRLGTSLVDILAVTDMGSDLTWIPSRPCPPWNGIECCYGLCHHDIWYADRLYTRGFLSTETMRKDYTTHSSIEIPSYIFGCGIDNGGYFGKVGSEVIGLGAGPESIVTQMGQLSMRKFSYCLNPIGLQGRVSHIHFGDWATMCGPEKVTVPLAPRQHASLYNITLEAFTIRRARIIFIGGSDAVKEGKITRATPVLDLNRQLELCFRKDRSLQPPSMVANFRGDDVPLKWYNTFVTTGPVTCLAFGVSEGLTSYGSLAQQDFFVGFDKMGGTLSFKPFDYAHAFNFHFCINLFGCTFYPK
;
A
#
# COMPACT_ATOMS: atom_id res chain seq x y z
N MET A 1 15.18 27.54 57.84
CA MET A 1 14.82 28.71 57.01
C MET A 1 14.96 28.28 55.56
N VAL A 2 13.85 27.89 54.91
CA VAL A 2 13.85 27.40 53.52
C VAL A 2 13.62 28.59 52.61
N THR A 3 14.67 29.04 51.93
CA THR A 3 14.55 30.11 50.94
C THR A 3 14.00 29.52 49.64
N ARG A 4 12.73 29.79 49.35
CA ARG A 4 12.11 29.49 48.05
C ARG A 4 12.69 30.44 47.00
N VAL A 5 13.47 29.92 46.06
CA VAL A 5 13.85 30.65 44.84
C VAL A 5 12.78 30.40 43.78
N ILE A 6 11.93 31.40 43.53
CA ILE A 6 11.01 31.39 42.39
C ILE A 6 11.83 31.81 41.17
N ILE A 7 12.19 30.84 40.33
CA ILE A 7 12.77 31.09 39.02
C ILE A 7 11.62 31.30 38.02
N ARG A 8 11.28 32.55 37.73
CA ARG A 8 10.62 32.90 36.45
C ARG A 8 11.73 33.14 35.42
N LEU A 9 12.00 32.15 34.57
CA LEU A 9 12.93 32.31 33.44
C LEU A 9 12.23 32.04 32.12
N ARG A 10 12.28 33.03 31.22
CA ARG A 10 11.88 32.95 29.82
C ARG A 10 12.73 31.87 29.12
N SER A 11 12.05 30.95 28.45
CA SER A 11 12.47 29.65 27.91
C SER A 11 13.57 29.64 26.85
N ILE A 12 14.14 30.80 26.49
CA ILE A 12 15.00 30.94 25.31
C ILE A 12 16.50 30.90 25.68
N LEU A 13 16.90 31.43 26.83
CA LEU A 13 18.32 31.45 27.23
C LEU A 13 18.86 30.05 27.61
N LEU A 14 18.02 29.17 28.15
CA LEU A 14 18.41 27.80 28.48
C LEU A 14 18.70 26.98 27.21
N CYS A 15 17.91 27.17 26.15
CA CYS A 15 18.14 26.55 24.85
C CYS A 15 19.46 27.01 24.20
N PHE A 16 19.79 28.31 24.31
CA PHE A 16 21.07 28.84 23.81
C PHE A 16 22.28 28.32 24.59
N LEU A 17 22.19 28.22 25.92
CA LEU A 17 23.24 27.63 26.75
C LEU A 17 23.43 26.14 26.42
N ILE A 18 22.35 25.37 26.25
CA ILE A 18 22.40 23.98 25.83
C ILE A 18 23.02 23.86 24.43
N GLN A 19 22.61 24.68 23.45
CA GLN A 19 23.22 24.66 22.11
C GLN A 19 24.71 25.02 22.12
N THR A 20 25.14 25.95 22.97
CA THR A 20 26.53 26.40 23.05
C THR A 20 27.41 25.34 23.74
N ILE A 21 26.89 24.68 24.78
CA ILE A 21 27.53 23.54 25.43
C ILE A 21 27.60 22.34 24.47
N PHE A 22 26.53 22.03 23.74
CA PHE A 22 26.52 20.96 22.74
C PHE A 22 27.45 21.25 21.55
N LYS A 23 27.57 22.50 21.08
CA LYS A 23 28.54 22.89 20.04
C LYS A 23 30.00 22.64 20.46
N LYS A 24 30.31 22.77 21.76
CA LYS A 24 31.68 22.60 22.27
C LYS A 24 32.08 21.12 22.44
N TYR A 25 31.11 20.22 22.60
CA TYR A 25 31.34 18.77 22.74
C TYR A 25 31.22 17.98 21.42
N ILE A 26 30.62 18.55 20.36
CA ILE A 26 30.48 17.91 19.03
C ILE A 26 31.60 18.35 18.07
N LEU A 27 32.86 18.21 18.50
CA LEU A 27 34.02 18.26 17.59
C LEU A 27 34.83 16.95 17.71
N ILE A 28 34.12 15.83 17.87
CA ILE A 28 34.70 14.49 17.80
C ILE A 28 33.98 13.75 16.67
N GLN A 29 34.66 13.63 15.53
CA GLN A 29 34.20 12.83 14.38
C GLN A 29 34.18 11.36 14.79
N THR A 30 33.02 10.87 15.22
CA THR A 30 32.78 9.43 15.41
C THR A 30 31.59 8.98 14.54
N PRO A 31 31.56 7.72 14.07
CA PRO A 31 30.48 7.19 13.23
C PRO A 31 29.08 7.33 13.86
N ARG A 32 28.98 7.36 15.19
CA ARG A 32 27.70 7.51 15.92
C ARG A 32 27.06 8.89 15.76
N VAL A 33 27.85 9.96 15.62
CA VAL A 33 27.33 11.33 15.44
C VAL A 33 26.71 11.52 14.06
N GLU A 34 27.27 10.88 13.04
CA GLU A 34 26.74 10.94 11.66
C GLU A 34 25.38 10.26 11.54
N ILE A 35 25.15 9.15 12.26
CA ILE A 35 23.84 8.47 12.33
C ILE A 35 22.80 9.41 12.95
N ILE A 36 23.15 10.07 14.06
CA ILE A 36 22.26 11.02 14.75
C ILE A 36 21.98 12.24 13.84
N ARG A 37 22.99 12.77 13.16
CA ARG A 37 22.83 13.87 12.20
C ARG A 37 21.89 13.48 11.06
N ARG A 38 22.06 12.29 10.46
CA ARG A 38 21.17 11.78 9.39
C ARG A 38 19.74 11.60 9.89
N ALA A 39 19.55 11.08 11.10
CA ALA A 39 18.24 10.98 11.72
C ALA A 39 17.59 12.35 11.91
N ILE A 40 18.33 13.35 12.41
CA ILE A 40 17.84 14.72 12.59
C ILE A 40 17.51 15.38 11.25
N THR A 41 18.37 15.27 10.22
CA THR A 41 18.12 15.84 8.88
C THR A 41 16.88 15.21 8.23
N ARG A 42 16.68 13.89 8.39
CA ARG A 42 15.46 13.19 7.93
C ARG A 42 14.22 13.72 8.66
N SER A 43 14.29 13.90 9.98
CA SER A 43 13.20 14.45 10.79
C SER A 43 12.86 15.89 10.43
N VAL A 44 13.85 16.75 10.16
CA VAL A 44 13.63 18.15 9.74
C VAL A 44 13.04 18.23 8.34
N LYS A 45 13.49 17.40 7.39
CA LYS A 45 12.87 17.30 6.05
C LYS A 45 11.41 16.88 6.16
N CYS A 46 11.10 15.92 7.03
CA CYS A 46 9.74 15.47 7.29
C CYS A 46 8.86 16.53 7.98
N ALA A 47 9.40 17.30 8.93
CA ALA A 47 8.67 18.38 9.57
C ALA A 47 8.36 19.54 8.61
N ASN A 48 9.30 19.88 7.72
CA ASN A 48 9.08 20.89 6.67
C ASN A 48 8.06 20.42 5.63
N ILE A 49 8.04 19.13 5.28
CA ILE A 49 7.00 18.52 4.45
C ILE A 49 5.65 18.58 5.18
N SER A 50 5.59 18.25 6.48
CA SER A 50 4.37 18.30 7.29
C SER A 50 3.73 19.70 7.38
N ASN A 51 4.54 20.76 7.41
CA ASN A 51 4.06 22.15 7.43
C ASN A 51 3.53 22.63 6.06
N TRP A 52 3.88 21.94 4.96
CA TRP A 52 3.36 22.20 3.61
C TRP A 52 2.20 21.26 3.24
N ILE A 53 2.15 20.06 3.84
CA ILE A 53 1.13 19.01 3.67
C ILE A 53 -0.28 19.43 4.12
N THR A 54 -0.47 20.64 4.61
CA THR A 54 -1.77 21.13 5.08
C THR A 54 -2.73 21.44 3.92
N GLN A 55 -3.79 20.63 3.84
CA GLN A 55 -5.16 20.92 3.38
C GLN A 55 -5.66 20.40 2.00
N ASN A 56 -4.83 20.00 1.03
CA ASN A 56 -5.33 19.77 -0.35
C ASN A 56 -5.01 18.41 -1.00
N SER A 57 -4.74 17.35 -0.22
CA SER A 57 -4.49 16.02 -0.79
C SER A 57 -5.70 15.11 -0.62
N PRO A 58 -6.17 14.44 -1.67
CA PRO A 58 -7.36 13.59 -1.59
C PRO A 58 -7.07 12.27 -0.89
N THR A 59 -8.10 11.76 -0.22
CA THR A 59 -8.09 10.47 0.47
C THR A 59 -9.39 9.72 0.19
N THR A 60 -9.38 8.39 0.32
CA THR A 60 -10.62 7.63 0.44
C THR A 60 -10.46 6.46 1.36
N ASP A 61 -11.59 6.06 1.90
CA ASP A 61 -11.75 4.79 2.58
C ASP A 61 -11.35 3.64 1.65
N LEU A 62 -10.61 2.72 2.24
CA LEU A 62 -10.22 1.44 1.71
C LEU A 62 -10.74 0.37 2.68
N VAL A 63 -11.67 -0.45 2.19
CA VAL A 63 -12.42 -1.39 3.02
C VAL A 63 -12.17 -2.80 2.52
N PHE A 64 -11.90 -3.72 3.43
CA PHE A 64 -11.79 -5.13 3.11
C PHE A 64 -13.18 -5.76 3.20
N HIS A 65 -13.68 -6.32 2.08
CA HIS A 65 -14.98 -6.96 2.01
C HIS A 65 -14.98 -8.08 0.97
N ALA A 66 -15.53 -9.24 1.35
CA ALA A 66 -15.61 -10.43 0.50
C ALA A 66 -14.27 -10.79 -0.19
N ASP A 67 -13.20 -10.80 0.61
CA ASP A 67 -11.83 -11.14 0.21
C ASP A 67 -11.11 -10.14 -0.71
N GLU A 68 -11.74 -9.00 -0.97
CA GLU A 68 -11.19 -7.92 -1.80
C GLU A 68 -11.06 -6.59 -1.04
N TYR A 69 -10.16 -5.72 -1.51
CA TYR A 69 -10.06 -4.34 -1.03
C TYR A 69 -10.81 -3.39 -1.96
N LEU A 70 -11.81 -2.71 -1.43
CA LEU A 70 -12.68 -1.82 -2.18
C LEU A 70 -12.35 -0.36 -1.90
N MET A 71 -12.37 0.46 -2.94
CA MET A 71 -12.29 1.91 -2.81
C MET A 71 -13.44 2.58 -3.57
N LYS A 72 -13.79 3.78 -3.13
CA LYS A 72 -14.86 4.58 -3.74
C LYS A 72 -14.32 5.73 -4.57
N ILE A 73 -14.87 5.94 -5.76
CA ILE A 73 -14.65 7.13 -6.60
C ILE A 73 -16.00 7.76 -6.96
N ARG A 74 -15.98 9.01 -7.40
CA ARG A 74 -17.15 9.64 -8.03
C ARG A 74 -16.86 9.99 -9.46
N LEU A 75 -17.79 9.63 -10.34
CA LEU A 75 -17.66 9.82 -11.78
C LEU A 75 -18.95 10.41 -12.32
N GLY A 76 -18.86 11.34 -13.26
CA GLY A 76 -20.05 11.93 -13.89
C GLY A 76 -20.16 13.42 -13.66
N THR A 77 -20.67 14.12 -14.66
CA THR A 77 -21.20 15.49 -14.47
C THR A 77 -22.38 15.47 -13.48
N SER A 78 -23.24 14.45 -13.56
CA SER A 78 -24.17 14.07 -12.49
C SER A 78 -23.50 13.02 -11.61
N LEU A 79 -22.56 13.45 -10.77
CA LEU A 79 -21.67 12.62 -9.95
C LEU A 79 -22.36 11.37 -9.35
N VAL A 80 -21.85 10.19 -9.69
CA VAL A 80 -22.28 8.89 -9.16
C VAL A 80 -21.15 8.26 -8.35
N ASP A 81 -21.48 7.73 -7.16
CA ASP A 81 -20.57 6.95 -6.32
C ASP A 81 -20.35 5.56 -6.93
N ILE A 82 -19.10 5.21 -7.21
CA ILE A 82 -18.68 3.88 -7.68
C ILE A 82 -17.79 3.25 -6.60
N LEU A 83 -18.23 2.13 -6.04
CA LEU A 83 -17.46 1.30 -5.12
C LEU A 83 -17.00 0.06 -5.88
N ALA A 84 -15.69 -0.16 -5.97
CA ALA A 84 -15.11 -1.18 -6.84
C ALA A 84 -13.82 -1.76 -6.24
N VAL A 85 -13.39 -2.90 -6.76
CA VAL A 85 -12.13 -3.55 -6.38
C VAL A 85 -10.96 -2.65 -6.73
N THR A 86 -10.02 -2.50 -5.80
CA THR A 86 -8.82 -1.67 -5.97
C THR A 86 -7.69 -2.55 -6.49
N ASP A 87 -7.33 -2.41 -7.76
CA ASP A 87 -6.36 -3.29 -8.40
C ASP A 87 -5.08 -2.53 -8.80
N MET A 88 -3.97 -2.90 -8.16
CA MET A 88 -2.63 -2.34 -8.45
C MET A 88 -1.96 -2.99 -9.65
N GLY A 89 -2.52 -4.08 -10.17
CA GLY A 89 -2.11 -4.73 -11.40
C GLY A 89 -2.87 -4.27 -12.64
N SER A 90 -3.98 -3.54 -12.48
CA SER A 90 -4.76 -2.97 -13.58
C SER A 90 -4.47 -1.49 -13.78
N ASP A 91 -4.25 -1.08 -15.02
CA ASP A 91 -4.20 0.35 -15.36
C ASP A 91 -5.60 0.93 -15.48
N LEU A 92 -6.49 0.30 -16.26
CA LEU A 92 -7.80 0.86 -16.54
C LEU A 92 -8.76 0.65 -15.35
N THR A 93 -9.38 1.74 -14.90
CA THR A 93 -10.64 1.67 -14.15
C THR A 93 -11.76 1.36 -15.13
N TRP A 94 -12.60 0.38 -14.85
CA TRP A 94 -13.76 0.06 -15.68
C TRP A 94 -14.99 -0.27 -14.85
N ILE A 95 -16.15 0.03 -15.43
CA ILE A 95 -17.48 -0.21 -14.86
C ILE A 95 -18.39 -0.90 -15.88
N PRO A 96 -19.39 -1.69 -15.44
CA PRO A 96 -20.25 -2.45 -16.32
C PRO A 96 -21.23 -1.47 -16.94
N SER A 97 -21.32 -1.49 -18.26
CA SER A 97 -22.26 -0.68 -19.00
C SER A 97 -23.23 -1.59 -19.72
N ARG A 98 -24.52 -1.26 -19.70
CA ARG A 98 -25.48 -1.97 -20.52
C ARG A 98 -25.26 -1.54 -21.98
N PRO A 99 -25.24 -2.47 -22.94
CA PRO A 99 -25.33 -2.08 -24.34
C PRO A 99 -26.60 -1.24 -24.52
N CYS A 100 -26.50 -0.14 -25.26
CA CYS A 100 -27.69 0.57 -25.70
C CYS A 100 -28.63 -0.43 -26.39
N PRO A 101 -29.96 -0.37 -26.18
CA PRO A 101 -30.88 -1.26 -26.88
C PRO A 101 -30.64 -1.17 -28.39
N PRO A 102 -30.70 -2.28 -29.13
CA PRO A 102 -30.42 -2.30 -30.55
C PRO A 102 -31.49 -1.49 -31.27
N TRP A 103 -31.16 -0.25 -31.61
CA TRP A 103 -31.86 0.42 -32.69
C TRP A 103 -31.42 -0.31 -33.97
N ASN A 104 -32.40 -0.86 -34.69
CA ASN A 104 -32.21 -1.58 -35.95
C ASN A 104 -31.15 -0.90 -36.83
N GLY A 105 -29.98 -1.54 -36.97
CA GLY A 105 -28.83 -1.00 -37.69
C GLY A 105 -27.80 -0.35 -36.77
N ILE A 106 -27.04 -1.17 -36.03
CA ILE A 106 -25.81 -0.69 -35.39
C ILE A 106 -24.74 -0.57 -36.48
N GLU A 107 -24.63 0.62 -37.04
CA GLU A 107 -23.38 1.09 -37.62
C GLU A 107 -22.62 1.81 -36.49
N CYS A 108 -21.88 1.05 -35.68
CA CYS A 108 -20.81 1.61 -34.87
C CYS A 108 -19.49 1.05 -35.38
N CYS A 109 -18.67 1.88 -36.01
CA CYS A 109 -17.24 2.07 -35.68
C CYS A 109 -16.51 2.90 -36.75
N TYR A 110 -16.23 4.18 -36.47
CA TYR A 110 -15.01 4.86 -36.96
C TYR A 110 -14.59 5.91 -35.91
N GLY A 111 -13.75 5.51 -34.94
CA GLY A 111 -13.09 6.45 -34.01
C GLY A 111 -13.23 6.18 -32.50
N LEU A 112 -13.95 5.14 -32.07
CA LEU A 112 -14.04 4.76 -30.64
C LEU A 112 -12.92 3.78 -30.27
N CYS A 113 -12.24 4.02 -29.15
CA CYS A 113 -11.18 3.16 -28.64
C CYS A 113 -11.77 1.97 -27.88
N HIS A 114 -11.33 0.75 -28.20
CA HIS A 114 -11.76 -0.49 -27.53
C HIS A 114 -10.78 -0.86 -26.40
N HIS A 115 -11.29 -1.52 -25.36
CA HIS A 115 -10.47 -2.20 -24.34
C HIS A 115 -10.84 -3.68 -24.25
N ASP A 116 -9.82 -4.52 -24.06
CA ASP A 116 -9.93 -5.97 -23.87
C ASP A 116 -8.93 -6.36 -22.78
N ILE A 117 -9.44 -6.68 -21.59
CA ILE A 117 -8.61 -6.95 -20.40
C ILE A 117 -8.90 -8.35 -19.91
N TRP A 118 -7.83 -9.10 -19.68
CA TRP A 118 -7.84 -10.43 -19.10
C TRP A 118 -7.04 -10.43 -17.79
N TYR A 119 -7.68 -10.90 -16.73
CA TYR A 119 -7.09 -11.02 -15.40
C TYR A 119 -6.57 -12.45 -15.16
N ALA A 120 -5.64 -12.58 -14.21
CA ALA A 120 -4.96 -13.85 -13.92
C ALA A 120 -5.89 -14.95 -13.39
N ASP A 121 -7.01 -14.57 -12.77
CA ASP A 121 -8.07 -15.42 -12.27
C ASP A 121 -9.10 -15.82 -13.35
N ARG A 122 -8.81 -15.53 -14.62
CA ARG A 122 -9.67 -15.76 -15.79
C ARG A 122 -10.91 -14.86 -15.84
N LEU A 123 -10.94 -13.78 -15.05
CA LEU A 123 -11.89 -12.70 -15.26
C LEU A 123 -11.52 -11.94 -16.52
N TYR A 124 -12.52 -11.41 -17.21
CA TYR A 124 -12.29 -10.54 -18.36
C TYR A 124 -13.34 -9.44 -18.46
N THR A 125 -12.97 -8.36 -19.14
CA THR A 125 -13.88 -7.29 -19.55
C THR A 125 -13.54 -6.83 -20.97
N ARG A 126 -14.57 -6.60 -21.78
CA ARG A 126 -14.47 -6.06 -23.14
C ARG A 126 -15.48 -4.93 -23.33
N GLY A 127 -15.04 -3.87 -23.99
CA GLY A 127 -15.91 -2.73 -24.29
C GLY A 127 -15.14 -1.52 -24.82
N PHE A 128 -15.60 -0.31 -24.51
CA PHE A 128 -15.05 0.92 -25.08
C PHE A 128 -14.51 1.85 -24.00
N LEU A 129 -13.47 2.61 -24.35
CA LEU A 129 -12.99 3.71 -23.53
C LEU A 129 -13.98 4.87 -23.61
N SER A 130 -14.17 5.54 -22.49
CA SER A 130 -14.98 6.74 -22.35
C SER A 130 -14.24 7.76 -21.49
N THR A 131 -14.69 9.01 -21.52
CA THR A 131 -14.13 10.08 -20.72
C THR A 131 -15.22 10.83 -19.97
N GLU A 132 -14.96 11.17 -18.72
CA GLU A 132 -15.85 11.97 -17.89
C GLU A 132 -15.04 12.68 -16.80
N THR A 133 -15.65 13.57 -16.03
CA THR A 133 -15.00 14.16 -14.85
C THR A 133 -15.04 13.17 -13.69
N MET A 134 -13.85 12.80 -13.18
CA MET A 134 -13.73 12.09 -11.92
C MET A 134 -13.52 13.10 -10.79
N ARG A 135 -14.29 12.97 -9.71
CA ARG A 135 -14.19 13.84 -8.54
C ARG A 135 -13.75 13.08 -7.31
N LYS A 136 -12.86 13.68 -6.52
CA LYS A 136 -12.38 13.11 -5.26
C LYS A 136 -12.40 14.15 -4.15
N ASP A 137 -13.07 13.84 -3.06
CA ASP A 137 -13.11 14.74 -1.89
C ASP A 137 -11.82 14.63 -1.08
N TYR A 138 -11.35 15.76 -0.55
CA TYR A 138 -10.31 15.81 0.48
C TYR A 138 -10.89 16.21 1.84
N THR A 139 -11.92 17.07 1.87
CA THR A 139 -12.75 17.33 3.07
C THR A 139 -14.22 17.49 2.67
N THR A 140 -15.12 17.74 3.63
CA THR A 140 -16.57 17.89 3.37
C THR A 140 -16.93 19.04 2.43
N HIS A 141 -16.03 20.01 2.22
CA HIS A 141 -16.32 21.25 1.47
C HIS A 141 -15.48 21.42 0.21
N SER A 142 -14.86 20.35 -0.27
CA SER A 142 -13.54 20.52 -0.84
C SER A 142 -13.10 19.25 -1.57
N SER A 143 -12.97 19.35 -2.89
CA SER A 143 -12.68 18.24 -3.79
C SER A 143 -11.69 18.62 -4.87
N ILE A 144 -10.99 17.62 -5.40
CA ILE A 144 -10.32 17.72 -6.69
C ILE A 144 -11.21 17.14 -7.79
N GLU A 145 -11.07 17.71 -8.98
CA GLU A 145 -11.69 17.22 -10.20
C GLU A 145 -10.60 16.89 -11.21
N ILE A 146 -10.78 15.76 -11.86
CA ILE A 146 -9.87 15.21 -12.87
C ILE A 146 -10.72 15.19 -14.13
N PRO A 147 -10.69 16.28 -14.91
CA PRO A 147 -11.46 16.37 -16.14
C PRO A 147 -10.92 15.36 -17.16
N SER A 148 -11.80 14.94 -18.06
CA SER A 148 -11.46 13.98 -19.12
C SER A 148 -10.79 12.71 -18.60
N TYR A 149 -11.20 12.25 -17.41
CA TYR A 149 -10.76 10.99 -16.84
C TYR A 149 -11.18 9.84 -17.75
N ILE A 150 -10.19 9.11 -18.27
CA ILE A 150 -10.35 7.96 -19.15
C ILE A 150 -10.71 6.73 -18.29
N PHE A 151 -11.79 6.06 -18.65
CA PHE A 151 -12.23 4.82 -18.01
C PHE A 151 -12.88 3.87 -19.03
N GLY A 152 -13.01 2.60 -18.68
CA GLY A 152 -13.64 1.58 -19.50
C GLY A 152 -15.13 1.43 -19.21
N CYS A 153 -15.94 1.43 -20.26
CA CYS A 153 -17.32 0.94 -20.23
C CYS A 153 -17.30 -0.54 -20.65
N GLY A 154 -17.42 -1.45 -19.69
CA GLY A 154 -17.40 -2.90 -19.93
C GLY A 154 -18.78 -3.42 -20.37
N ILE A 155 -18.89 -3.91 -21.61
CA ILE A 155 -20.15 -4.39 -22.20
C ILE A 155 -20.27 -5.92 -22.07
N ASP A 156 -19.15 -6.61 -22.23
CA ASP A 156 -19.04 -8.06 -22.07
C ASP A 156 -18.02 -8.34 -20.99
N ASN A 157 -18.54 -8.65 -19.79
CA ASN A 157 -17.75 -8.93 -18.61
C ASN A 157 -18.09 -10.34 -18.17
N GLY A 158 -17.08 -11.16 -17.90
CA GLY A 158 -17.29 -12.57 -17.57
C GLY A 158 -16.28 -13.11 -16.57
N GLY A 159 -16.69 -14.19 -15.91
CA GLY A 159 -15.96 -14.84 -14.83
C GLY A 159 -16.61 -14.63 -13.45
N TYR A 160 -16.03 -15.23 -12.43
CA TYR A 160 -16.53 -15.15 -11.04
C TYR A 160 -15.89 -13.95 -10.33
N PHE A 161 -16.38 -12.75 -10.62
CA PHE A 161 -16.19 -11.61 -9.72
C PHE A 161 -16.83 -12.03 -8.38
N GLY A 162 -16.14 -11.81 -7.25
CA GLY A 162 -16.60 -12.30 -5.94
C GLY A 162 -18.00 -11.81 -5.53
N LYS A 163 -18.31 -11.84 -4.23
CA LYS A 163 -19.63 -11.38 -3.73
C LYS A 163 -19.86 -9.87 -3.84
N VAL A 164 -18.94 -9.13 -4.45
CA VAL A 164 -18.97 -7.68 -4.69
C VAL A 164 -18.80 -7.46 -6.18
N GLY A 165 -19.47 -6.43 -6.72
CA GLY A 165 -19.67 -6.20 -8.14
C GLY A 165 -18.41 -6.30 -9.01
N SER A 166 -18.64 -6.42 -10.32
CA SER A 166 -17.60 -6.72 -11.31
C SER A 166 -16.63 -5.58 -11.56
N GLU A 167 -16.70 -4.47 -10.85
CA GLU A 167 -15.97 -3.25 -11.17
C GLU A 167 -14.54 -3.25 -10.63
N VAL A 168 -13.63 -2.63 -11.39
CA VAL A 168 -12.23 -2.46 -11.01
C VAL A 168 -11.84 -0.99 -11.09
N ILE A 169 -11.11 -0.54 -10.08
CA ILE A 169 -10.38 0.72 -10.05
C ILE A 169 -8.89 0.44 -10.22
N GLY A 170 -8.33 0.92 -11.33
CA GLY A 170 -6.95 0.69 -11.72
C GLY A 170 -5.98 1.67 -11.05
N LEU A 171 -5.04 1.13 -10.27
CA LEU A 171 -3.92 1.84 -9.65
C LEU A 171 -2.56 1.51 -10.29
N GLY A 172 -2.57 0.79 -11.42
CA GLY A 172 -1.39 0.27 -12.11
C GLY A 172 -0.35 1.29 -12.54
N ALA A 173 0.79 0.78 -12.97
CA ALA A 173 1.95 1.58 -13.35
C ALA A 173 1.79 2.30 -14.71
N GLY A 174 0.84 1.89 -15.54
CA GLY A 174 0.62 2.40 -16.89
C GLY A 174 -0.14 3.72 -16.99
N PRO A 175 -0.38 4.18 -18.23
CA PRO A 175 -0.87 5.52 -18.51
C PRO A 175 -2.34 5.77 -18.10
N GLU A 176 -3.18 4.74 -18.14
CA GLU A 176 -4.63 4.84 -17.89
C GLU A 176 -5.00 4.76 -16.41
N SER A 177 -4.04 4.54 -15.50
CA SER A 177 -4.35 4.44 -14.07
C SER A 177 -4.73 5.75 -13.43
N ILE A 178 -5.56 5.68 -12.37
CA ILE A 178 -5.97 6.85 -11.58
C ILE A 178 -4.77 7.72 -11.23
N VAL A 179 -3.69 7.08 -10.76
CA VAL A 179 -2.48 7.77 -10.28
C VAL A 179 -1.76 8.48 -11.44
N THR A 180 -1.76 7.91 -12.64
CA THR A 180 -1.16 8.59 -13.80
C THR A 180 -2.01 9.74 -14.30
N GLN A 181 -3.33 9.55 -14.36
CA GLN A 181 -4.28 10.58 -14.79
C GLN A 181 -4.37 11.75 -13.79
N MET A 182 -4.25 11.48 -12.49
CA MET A 182 -4.02 12.47 -11.43
C MET A 182 -2.70 13.24 -11.57
N GLY A 183 -1.78 12.73 -12.38
CA GLY A 183 -0.52 13.40 -12.71
C GLY A 183 -0.69 14.75 -13.40
N GLN A 184 -1.87 15.06 -13.97
CA GLN A 184 -2.21 16.39 -14.47
C GLN A 184 -2.30 17.43 -13.34
N LEU A 185 -2.57 16.98 -12.11
CA LEU A 185 -2.58 17.78 -10.88
C LEU A 185 -1.25 17.69 -10.11
N SER A 186 -0.18 17.19 -10.76
CA SER A 186 1.10 16.85 -10.11
C SER A 186 1.00 15.77 -9.01
N MET A 187 -0.12 15.06 -8.92
CA MET A 187 -0.33 13.99 -7.95
C MET A 187 0.05 12.64 -8.57
N ARG A 188 1.31 12.23 -8.37
CA ARG A 188 1.87 10.98 -8.95
C ARG A 188 2.34 9.98 -7.88
N LYS A 189 1.82 10.15 -6.66
CA LYS A 189 2.12 9.31 -5.51
C LYS A 189 0.83 8.85 -4.88
N PHE A 190 0.85 7.65 -4.34
CA PHE A 190 -0.23 7.15 -3.51
C PHE A 190 0.31 6.24 -2.42
N SER A 191 -0.42 6.13 -1.33
CA SER A 191 -0.06 5.23 -0.24
C SER A 191 -1.30 4.69 0.42
N TYR A 192 -1.22 3.51 1.00
CA TYR A 192 -2.32 2.91 1.73
C TYR A 192 -1.80 2.16 2.96
N CYS A 193 -2.75 1.77 3.80
CA CYS A 193 -2.54 0.77 4.83
C CYS A 193 -3.62 -0.30 4.64
N LEU A 194 -3.24 -1.54 4.36
CA LEU A 194 -4.22 -2.61 4.20
C LEU A 194 -4.66 -3.12 5.57
N ASN A 195 -5.97 -3.11 5.81
CA ASN A 195 -6.53 -3.80 6.97
C ASN A 195 -6.19 -5.29 6.91
N PRO A 196 -5.91 -5.94 8.05
CA PRO A 196 -5.63 -7.37 8.07
C PRO A 196 -6.76 -8.19 7.43
N ILE A 197 -6.39 -9.16 6.61
CA ILE A 197 -7.32 -10.06 5.94
C ILE A 197 -8.15 -10.80 7.00
N GLY A 198 -9.47 -10.84 6.79
CA GLY A 198 -10.44 -11.44 7.70
C GLY A 198 -11.01 -10.49 8.76
N LEU A 199 -10.50 -9.27 8.90
CA LEU A 199 -11.09 -8.23 9.75
C LEU A 199 -12.12 -7.39 8.98
N GLN A 200 -13.37 -7.87 8.96
CA GLN A 200 -14.50 -7.17 8.32
C GLN A 200 -14.91 -5.91 9.11
N GLY A 201 -15.45 -4.92 8.39
CA GLY A 201 -16.05 -3.72 8.99
C GLY A 201 -15.05 -2.66 9.49
N ARG A 202 -13.74 -2.85 9.26
CA ARG A 202 -12.74 -1.81 9.50
C ARG A 202 -12.52 -0.97 8.26
N VAL A 203 -12.29 0.31 8.47
CA VAL A 203 -11.97 1.28 7.43
C VAL A 203 -10.51 1.67 7.57
N SER A 204 -9.76 1.51 6.48
CA SER A 204 -8.43 2.08 6.30
C SER A 204 -8.50 3.17 5.23
N HIS A 205 -7.39 3.80 4.89
CA HIS A 205 -7.39 4.86 3.89
C HIS A 205 -6.29 4.67 2.85
N ILE A 206 -6.58 5.15 1.64
CA ILE A 206 -5.60 5.42 0.58
C ILE A 206 -5.47 6.93 0.40
N HIS A 207 -4.24 7.40 0.40
CA HIS A 207 -3.86 8.80 0.26
C HIS A 207 -3.19 9.01 -1.10
N PHE A 208 -3.39 10.17 -1.72
CA PHE A 208 -2.74 10.55 -2.96
C PHE A 208 -1.93 11.84 -2.79
N GLY A 209 -1.01 12.08 -3.73
CA GLY A 209 -0.19 13.29 -3.73
C GLY A 209 0.76 13.35 -2.53
N ASP A 210 0.90 14.52 -1.91
CA ASP A 210 1.89 14.70 -0.84
C ASP A 210 1.51 13.98 0.46
N TRP A 211 0.22 13.74 0.71
CA TRP A 211 -0.23 12.87 1.82
C TRP A 211 0.22 11.43 1.69
N ALA A 212 0.61 11.00 0.49
CA ALA A 212 1.21 9.69 0.31
C ALA A 212 2.66 9.61 0.82
N THR A 213 3.26 10.74 1.22
CA THR A 213 4.66 10.81 1.61
C THR A 213 4.86 10.21 3.00
N MET A 214 5.54 9.07 3.03
CA MET A 214 5.91 8.39 4.26
C MET A 214 7.23 8.93 4.85
N CYS A 215 7.24 9.08 6.17
CA CYS A 215 8.34 9.59 6.97
C CYS A 215 8.62 8.73 8.21
N GLY A 216 9.88 8.70 8.65
CA GLY A 216 10.29 8.06 9.91
C GLY A 216 11.56 7.20 9.77
N PRO A 217 12.20 6.84 10.90
CA PRO A 217 13.42 6.04 10.90
C PRO A 217 13.20 4.57 10.48
N GLU A 218 11.98 4.06 10.66
CA GLU A 218 11.58 2.68 10.29
C GLU A 218 11.10 2.56 8.84
N LYS A 219 11.13 3.66 8.08
CA LYS A 219 10.80 3.64 6.66
C LYS A 219 11.92 2.93 5.89
N VAL A 220 11.51 1.92 5.15
CA VAL A 220 12.30 1.16 4.18
C VAL A 220 11.93 1.64 2.79
N THR A 221 12.88 1.73 1.87
CA THR A 221 12.63 2.20 0.49
C THR A 221 13.38 1.36 -0.52
N VAL A 222 12.65 0.82 -1.48
CA VAL A 222 13.17 -0.03 -2.56
C VAL A 222 12.93 0.66 -3.91
N PRO A 223 13.86 0.56 -4.87
CA PRO A 223 13.66 1.10 -6.21
C PRO A 223 12.67 0.24 -7.00
N LEU A 224 11.83 0.89 -7.79
CA LEU A 224 11.04 0.20 -8.81
C LEU A 224 11.97 -0.27 -9.92
N ALA A 225 11.85 -1.55 -10.28
CA ALA A 225 12.57 -2.14 -11.38
C ALA A 225 11.93 -1.76 -12.72
N PRO A 226 12.65 -1.91 -13.85
CA PRO A 226 12.07 -1.76 -15.17
C PRO A 226 10.81 -2.62 -15.33
N ARG A 227 9.79 -2.04 -15.96
CA ARG A 227 8.51 -2.69 -16.23
C ARG A 227 8.72 -3.84 -17.21
N GLN A 228 8.39 -5.05 -16.77
CA GLN A 228 8.28 -6.23 -17.64
C GLN A 228 6.88 -6.31 -18.28
N HIS A 229 5.86 -5.84 -17.55
CA HIS A 229 4.50 -5.62 -18.03
C HIS A 229 4.12 -4.15 -17.81
N ALA A 230 3.39 -3.56 -18.75
CA ALA A 230 3.11 -2.11 -18.74
C ALA A 230 2.37 -1.63 -17.47
N SER A 231 1.51 -2.50 -16.92
CA SER A 231 0.60 -2.20 -15.81
C SER A 231 1.15 -2.51 -14.42
N LEU A 232 2.23 -3.29 -14.31
CA LEU A 232 2.72 -3.78 -13.02
C LEU A 232 3.82 -2.90 -12.42
N TYR A 233 3.78 -2.74 -11.09
CA TYR A 233 4.92 -2.21 -10.33
C TYR A 233 5.90 -3.35 -10.02
N ASN A 234 7.07 -3.29 -10.64
CA ASN A 234 8.10 -4.29 -10.45
C ASN A 234 9.07 -3.87 -9.34
N ILE A 235 9.43 -4.81 -8.47
CA ILE A 235 10.52 -4.70 -7.50
C ILE A 235 11.37 -5.97 -7.57
N THR A 236 12.65 -5.88 -7.22
CA THR A 236 13.57 -7.01 -7.29
C THR A 236 13.73 -7.65 -5.91
N LEU A 237 13.20 -8.86 -5.73
CA LEU A 237 13.46 -9.68 -4.55
C LEU A 237 14.76 -10.48 -4.78
N GLU A 238 15.73 -10.34 -3.88
CA GLU A 238 17.01 -11.04 -3.96
C GLU A 238 17.05 -12.31 -3.11
N ALA A 239 16.37 -12.32 -1.97
CA ALA A 239 16.32 -13.45 -1.05
C ALA A 239 15.16 -13.31 -0.03
N PHE A 240 14.87 -14.41 0.68
CA PHE A 240 14.26 -14.31 2.02
C PHE A 240 15.26 -14.69 3.09
N THR A 241 15.26 -13.96 4.19
CA THR A 241 15.99 -14.36 5.39
C THR A 241 15.02 -14.91 6.44
N ILE A 242 15.23 -16.16 6.85
CA ILE A 242 14.49 -16.82 7.93
C ILE A 242 15.46 -17.07 9.07
N ARG A 243 15.28 -16.37 10.19
CA ARG A 243 16.21 -16.36 11.33
C ARG A 243 17.63 -15.95 10.90
N ARG A 244 18.52 -16.92 10.67
CA ARG A 244 19.92 -16.73 10.25
C ARG A 244 20.21 -17.27 8.85
N ALA A 245 19.24 -17.93 8.22
CA ALA A 245 19.40 -18.51 6.90
C ALA A 245 18.87 -17.55 5.84
N ARG A 246 19.72 -17.20 4.86
CA ARG A 246 19.33 -16.42 3.68
C ARG A 246 19.12 -17.39 2.52
N ILE A 247 17.90 -17.43 1.99
CA ILE A 247 17.45 -18.29 0.92
C ILE A 247 17.41 -17.45 -0.35
N ILE A 248 18.32 -17.73 -1.29
CA ILE A 248 18.43 -17.03 -2.57
C ILE A 248 17.64 -17.81 -3.61
N PHE A 249 16.87 -17.11 -4.44
CA PHE A 249 16.16 -17.71 -5.56
C PHE A 249 17.07 -17.69 -6.79
N ILE A 250 17.91 -18.70 -6.93
CA ILE A 250 18.57 -18.98 -8.21
C ILE A 250 17.57 -19.80 -9.01
N GLY A 251 17.24 -19.40 -10.23
CA GLY A 251 16.35 -20.16 -11.11
C GLY A 251 16.92 -21.57 -11.33
N GLY A 252 16.46 -22.53 -10.53
CA GLY A 252 17.08 -23.83 -10.40
C GLY A 252 16.78 -24.39 -9.02
N SER A 253 16.24 -25.60 -8.98
CA SER A 253 15.85 -26.36 -7.81
C SER A 253 17.02 -26.63 -6.84
N ASP A 254 17.44 -25.62 -6.09
CA ASP A 254 18.31 -25.85 -4.94
C ASP A 254 17.43 -26.26 -3.75
N ALA A 255 17.40 -27.57 -3.54
CA ALA A 255 16.70 -28.21 -2.44
C ALA A 255 17.11 -27.58 -1.10
N VAL A 256 16.21 -26.79 -0.51
CA VAL A 256 16.30 -26.44 0.90
C VAL A 256 16.24 -27.76 1.66
N LYS A 257 17.36 -28.18 2.27
CA LYS A 257 17.40 -29.37 3.12
C LYS A 257 16.30 -29.23 4.17
N GLU A 258 15.41 -30.23 4.23
CA GLU A 258 14.32 -30.30 5.21
C GLU A 258 14.89 -30.19 6.63
N GLY A 259 14.82 -28.99 7.19
CA GLY A 259 14.98 -28.79 8.62
C GLY A 259 13.65 -29.02 9.31
N LYS A 260 13.63 -29.76 10.41
CA LYS A 260 12.46 -29.87 11.29
C LYS A 260 12.27 -28.51 12.02
N ILE A 261 11.70 -27.53 11.32
CA ILE A 261 11.58 -26.14 11.79
C ILE A 261 10.61 -26.03 12.98
N THR A 262 9.65 -26.95 13.10
CA THR A 262 8.62 -26.93 14.15
C THR A 262 8.29 -28.34 14.68
N ARG A 263 7.74 -28.43 15.90
CA ARG A 263 7.11 -29.65 16.45
C ARG A 263 5.66 -29.83 15.97
N ALA A 264 5.18 -28.95 15.09
CA ALA A 264 3.78 -28.93 14.70
C ALA A 264 3.44 -30.11 13.79
N THR A 265 2.21 -30.59 13.88
CA THR A 265 1.73 -31.70 13.05
C THR A 265 1.43 -31.19 11.64
N PRO A 266 2.13 -31.69 10.59
CA PRO A 266 1.82 -31.32 9.23
C PRO A 266 0.43 -31.83 8.86
N VAL A 267 -0.31 -31.07 8.06
CA VAL A 267 -1.62 -31.43 7.52
C VAL A 267 -1.68 -31.06 6.05
N LEU A 268 -2.49 -31.77 5.27
CA LEU A 268 -2.75 -31.41 3.88
C LEU A 268 -3.71 -30.21 3.83
N ASP A 269 -3.42 -29.26 2.96
CA ASP A 269 -4.42 -28.30 2.53
C ASP A 269 -5.47 -29.03 1.68
N LEU A 270 -6.71 -29.07 2.14
CA LEU A 270 -7.81 -29.71 1.42
C LEU A 270 -8.11 -29.01 0.09
N ASN A 271 -7.75 -27.73 -0.04
CA ASN A 271 -7.88 -26.96 -1.28
C ASN A 271 -6.68 -27.12 -2.22
N ARG A 272 -5.60 -27.79 -1.77
CA ARG A 272 -4.33 -28.00 -2.49
C ARG A 272 -3.70 -26.72 -3.06
N GLN A 273 -3.95 -25.56 -2.44
CA GLN A 273 -3.39 -24.29 -2.88
C GLN A 273 -2.08 -23.97 -2.18
N LEU A 274 -1.91 -24.43 -0.93
CA LEU A 274 -0.72 -24.18 -0.12
C LEU A 274 -0.03 -25.50 0.24
N GLU A 275 1.28 -25.57 0.02
CA GLU A 275 2.05 -26.80 0.19
C GLU A 275 2.43 -27.10 1.65
N LEU A 276 2.61 -26.06 2.47
CA LEU A 276 3.12 -26.20 3.84
C LEU A 276 2.10 -25.75 4.88
N CYS A 277 1.38 -26.71 5.45
CA CYS A 277 0.33 -26.47 6.45
C CYS A 277 0.51 -27.30 7.71
N PHE A 278 0.06 -26.74 8.84
CA PHE A 278 0.14 -27.34 10.16
C PHE A 278 -1.18 -27.25 10.90
N ARG A 279 -1.47 -28.23 11.76
CA ARG A 279 -2.58 -28.13 12.71
C ARG A 279 -2.30 -26.98 13.67
N LYS A 280 -3.28 -26.08 13.82
CA LYS A 280 -3.24 -24.99 14.78
C LYS A 280 -3.21 -25.56 16.20
N ASP A 281 -2.14 -25.27 16.91
CA ASP A 281 -1.94 -25.60 18.32
C ASP A 281 -1.27 -24.40 19.02
N ARG A 282 -1.43 -24.29 20.35
CA ARG A 282 -0.82 -23.24 21.17
C ARG A 282 0.71 -23.23 21.09
N SER A 283 1.32 -24.36 20.73
CA SER A 283 2.78 -24.48 20.55
C SER A 283 3.27 -23.99 19.18
N LEU A 284 2.37 -23.77 18.21
CA LEU A 284 2.76 -23.31 16.88
C LEU A 284 3.22 -21.86 16.93
N GLN A 285 4.51 -21.64 16.68
CA GLN A 285 5.13 -20.32 16.57
C GLN A 285 5.75 -20.21 15.18
N PRO A 286 5.00 -19.75 14.16
CA PRO A 286 5.57 -19.56 12.85
C PRO A 286 6.63 -18.44 12.90
N PRO A 287 7.76 -18.59 12.19
CA PRO A 287 8.85 -17.62 12.25
C PRO A 287 8.46 -16.32 11.52
N SER A 288 9.01 -15.21 12.00
CA SER A 288 9.09 -13.99 11.18
C SER A 288 10.16 -14.17 10.10
N MET A 289 10.00 -13.46 9.00
CA MET A 289 10.88 -13.50 7.83
C MET A 289 11.32 -12.09 7.46
N VAL A 290 12.31 -11.99 6.59
CA VAL A 290 12.70 -10.70 5.98
C VAL A 290 12.69 -10.91 4.47
N ALA A 291 11.90 -10.11 3.75
CA ALA A 291 11.99 -10.02 2.30
C ALA A 291 13.17 -9.11 1.96
N ASN A 292 14.24 -9.70 1.43
CA ASN A 292 15.44 -8.97 1.07
C ASN A 292 15.27 -8.45 -0.36
N PHE A 293 14.73 -7.24 -0.50
CA PHE A 293 14.64 -6.59 -1.80
C PHE A 293 15.95 -5.89 -2.14
N ARG A 294 16.16 -5.67 -3.43
CA ARG A 294 17.26 -4.81 -3.88
C ARG A 294 17.11 -3.43 -3.24
N GLY A 295 18.14 -2.97 -2.55
CA GLY A 295 18.20 -1.65 -1.94
C GLY A 295 17.91 -1.63 -0.44
N ASP A 296 16.93 -2.38 0.04
CA ASP A 296 16.55 -2.38 1.45
C ASP A 296 15.71 -3.63 1.84
N ASP A 297 15.66 -3.92 3.14
CA ASP A 297 15.06 -5.14 3.70
C ASP A 297 13.70 -4.86 4.34
N VAL A 298 12.67 -5.62 3.97
CA VAL A 298 11.32 -5.49 4.56
C VAL A 298 11.09 -6.61 5.59
N PRO A 299 11.01 -6.29 6.89
CA PRO A 299 10.78 -7.29 7.93
C PRO A 299 9.31 -7.71 7.98
N LEU A 300 9.03 -8.99 7.81
CA LEU A 300 7.69 -9.57 7.80
C LEU A 300 7.40 -10.34 9.09
N LYS A 301 6.30 -10.01 9.76
CA LYS A 301 5.84 -10.82 10.88
C LYS A 301 5.20 -12.11 10.35
N TRP A 302 5.00 -13.08 11.25
CA TRP A 302 4.45 -14.38 10.86
C TRP A 302 3.07 -14.25 10.18
N TYR A 303 2.23 -13.32 10.60
CA TYR A 303 0.90 -13.12 10.02
C TYR A 303 0.95 -12.47 8.62
N ASN A 304 2.10 -11.95 8.16
CA ASN A 304 2.30 -11.50 6.79
C ASN A 304 2.65 -12.65 5.83
N THR A 305 3.05 -13.81 6.38
CA THR A 305 3.58 -14.95 5.62
C THR A 305 2.82 -16.24 5.89
N PHE A 306 1.90 -16.25 6.85
CA PHE A 306 1.05 -17.39 7.18
C PHE A 306 -0.42 -16.98 7.26
N VAL A 307 -1.29 -17.85 6.76
CA VAL A 307 -2.75 -17.72 6.88
C VAL A 307 -3.28 -18.79 7.82
N THR A 308 -4.31 -18.47 8.61
CA THR A 308 -4.95 -19.42 9.52
C THR A 308 -6.43 -19.52 9.20
N THR A 309 -6.88 -20.72 8.81
CA THR A 309 -8.26 -21.02 8.44
C THR A 309 -8.78 -22.15 9.34
N GLY A 310 -9.68 -21.82 10.26
CA GLY A 310 -10.20 -22.77 11.25
C GLY A 310 -9.07 -23.41 12.08
N PRO A 311 -8.89 -24.76 12.03
CA PRO A 311 -7.87 -25.47 12.79
C PRO A 311 -6.54 -25.62 12.05
N VAL A 312 -6.32 -24.94 10.92
CA VAL A 312 -5.12 -25.09 10.09
C VAL A 312 -4.42 -23.74 9.91
N THR A 313 -3.08 -23.75 9.95
CA THR A 313 -2.22 -22.60 9.65
C THR A 313 -1.24 -23.00 8.53
N CYS A 314 -1.21 -22.24 7.45
CA CYS A 314 -0.43 -22.53 6.25
C CYS A 314 0.54 -21.41 5.92
N LEU A 315 1.71 -21.75 5.38
CA LEU A 315 2.62 -20.80 4.73
C LEU A 315 1.94 -20.26 3.47
N ALA A 316 1.75 -18.95 3.40
CA ALA A 316 1.00 -18.27 2.35
C ALA A 316 1.90 -17.95 1.12
N PHE A 317 2.61 -18.96 0.64
CA PHE A 317 3.38 -18.91 -0.60
C PHE A 317 2.75 -19.90 -1.57
N GLY A 318 2.12 -19.36 -2.62
CA GLY A 318 1.56 -20.16 -3.71
C GLY A 318 2.58 -20.39 -4.81
N VAL A 319 2.46 -21.51 -5.51
CA VAL A 319 3.23 -21.78 -6.72
C VAL A 319 2.59 -21.02 -7.89
N SER A 320 3.40 -20.35 -8.70
CA SER A 320 2.95 -19.59 -9.89
C SER A 320 3.79 -19.97 -11.10
N GLU A 321 3.13 -20.31 -12.22
CA GLU A 321 3.76 -20.48 -13.53
C GLU A 321 3.84 -19.11 -14.24
N GLY A 322 4.82 -18.29 -13.85
CA GLY A 322 5.06 -16.99 -14.50
C GLY A 322 5.46 -15.89 -13.54
N LEU A 323 4.64 -14.85 -13.43
CA LEU A 323 4.89 -13.69 -12.58
C LEU A 323 4.86 -14.08 -11.10
N THR A 324 5.88 -13.66 -10.35
CA THR A 324 5.89 -13.71 -8.88
C THR A 324 5.24 -12.45 -8.33
N SER A 325 4.23 -12.61 -7.48
CA SER A 325 3.49 -11.50 -6.88
C SER A 325 3.87 -11.30 -5.42
N TYR A 326 3.91 -10.04 -5.00
CA TYR A 326 3.98 -9.67 -3.59
C TYR A 326 2.58 -9.32 -3.10
N GLY A 327 1.86 -10.33 -2.59
CA GLY A 327 0.41 -10.25 -2.33
C GLY A 327 0.00 -9.33 -1.16
N SER A 328 -1.30 -9.06 -1.06
CA SER A 328 -1.91 -8.20 -0.05
C SER A 328 -1.63 -8.65 1.40
N LEU A 329 -1.61 -9.96 1.66
CA LEU A 329 -1.26 -10.51 2.98
C LEU A 329 0.13 -10.05 3.45
N ALA A 330 1.11 -10.00 2.54
CA ALA A 330 2.46 -9.56 2.86
C ALA A 330 2.57 -8.04 3.07
N GLN A 331 1.55 -7.29 2.63
CA GLN A 331 1.48 -5.84 2.71
C GLN A 331 0.61 -5.31 3.87
N GLN A 332 -0.21 -6.15 4.50
CA GLN A 332 -1.00 -5.75 5.67
C GLN A 332 -0.07 -5.35 6.85
N ASP A 333 -0.55 -4.49 7.74
CA ASP A 333 0.25 -3.88 8.81
C ASP A 333 1.46 -3.05 8.33
N PHE A 334 1.42 -2.58 7.08
CA PHE A 334 2.36 -1.58 6.59
C PHE A 334 1.61 -0.37 6.07
N PHE A 335 2.15 0.82 6.33
CA PHE A 335 1.98 1.91 5.40
C PHE A 335 2.84 1.56 4.18
N VAL A 336 2.22 1.48 3.00
CA VAL A 336 2.91 1.19 1.74
C VAL A 336 2.74 2.40 0.84
N GLY A 337 3.84 2.95 0.33
CA GLY A 337 3.84 4.18 -0.46
C GLY A 337 4.53 4.01 -1.81
N PHE A 338 3.84 4.39 -2.88
CA PHE A 338 4.32 4.37 -4.25
C PHE A 338 4.66 5.79 -4.70
N ASP A 339 5.88 6.00 -5.15
CA ASP A 339 6.34 7.25 -5.74
C ASP A 339 6.73 7.00 -7.21
N LYS A 340 5.79 7.23 -8.14
CA LYS A 340 6.02 6.97 -9.57
C LYS A 340 7.07 7.91 -10.16
N MET A 341 7.18 9.13 -9.64
CA MET A 341 8.18 10.11 -10.09
C MET A 341 9.56 9.80 -9.53
N GLY A 342 9.63 9.45 -8.25
CA GLY A 342 10.87 9.03 -7.60
C GLY A 342 11.33 7.64 -8.03
N GLY A 343 10.46 6.83 -8.64
CA GLY A 343 10.76 5.46 -9.05
C GLY A 343 10.97 4.54 -7.85
N THR A 344 10.20 4.72 -6.77
CA THR A 344 10.40 3.96 -5.52
C THR A 344 9.11 3.46 -4.91
N LEU A 345 9.21 2.33 -4.21
CA LEU A 345 8.21 1.80 -3.30
C LEU A 345 8.76 1.88 -1.86
N SER A 346 7.94 2.27 -0.91
CA SER A 346 8.31 2.41 0.50
C SER A 346 7.42 1.57 1.40
N PHE A 347 8.01 1.04 2.47
CA PHE A 347 7.30 0.31 3.52
C PHE A 347 7.62 0.93 4.87
N LYS A 348 6.61 1.06 5.74
CA LYS A 348 6.81 1.38 7.14
C LYS A 348 5.86 0.55 7.98
N PRO A 349 6.36 -0.19 8.99
CA PRO A 349 5.50 -0.92 9.90
C PRO A 349 4.40 -0.03 10.49
N PHE A 350 3.19 -0.53 10.48
CA PHE A 350 2.02 0.12 11.06
C PHE A 350 1.33 -0.87 11.99
N ASP A 351 1.28 -0.52 13.28
CA ASP A 351 0.68 -1.39 14.28
C ASP A 351 -0.80 -1.04 14.49
N TYR A 352 -1.69 -1.80 13.85
CA TYR A 352 -3.14 -1.67 13.99
C TYR A 352 -3.65 -1.93 15.41
N ALA A 353 -2.97 -2.75 16.22
CA ALA A 353 -3.39 -3.07 17.57
C ALA A 353 -3.13 -1.90 18.54
N HIS A 354 -2.07 -1.14 18.32
CA HIS A 354 -1.73 0.03 19.12
C HIS A 354 -2.37 1.33 18.62
N ALA A 355 -2.73 1.42 17.34
CA ALA A 355 -3.39 2.58 16.75
C ALA A 355 -4.75 2.92 17.41
N PHE A 356 -5.46 1.93 17.94
CA PHE A 356 -6.76 2.14 18.61
C PHE A 356 -6.66 2.64 20.07
N ASN A 357 -5.52 2.47 20.73
CA ASN A 357 -5.29 2.95 22.10
C ASN A 357 -4.54 4.28 22.18
N PHE A 358 -4.03 4.78 21.04
CA PHE A 358 -3.23 6.01 21.00
C PHE A 358 -4.02 7.18 20.40
N HIS A 359 -4.90 7.77 21.22
CA HIS A 359 -5.38 9.13 21.02
C HIS A 359 -4.29 10.20 21.29
N PHE A 360 -3.04 9.79 21.57
CA PHE A 360 -2.00 10.66 22.16
C PHE A 360 -0.65 10.76 21.41
N CYS A 361 -0.47 10.10 20.26
CA CYS A 361 0.75 10.26 19.44
C CYS A 361 0.54 11.13 18.18
N ILE A 362 -0.50 11.96 18.17
CA ILE A 362 -0.86 12.81 17.03
C ILE A 362 -0.06 14.13 16.97
N ASN A 363 0.74 14.47 17.99
CA ASN A 363 1.41 15.79 18.08
C ASN A 363 2.93 15.82 17.83
N LEU A 364 3.58 14.73 17.38
CA LEU A 364 5.02 14.75 17.08
C LEU A 364 5.41 14.35 15.65
N PHE A 365 4.48 13.81 14.84
CA PHE A 365 4.77 13.36 13.47
C PHE A 365 3.61 13.57 12.47
N GLY A 366 2.89 14.69 12.56
CA GLY A 366 2.19 15.26 11.39
C GLY A 366 1.10 14.41 10.73
N CYS A 367 0.26 13.72 11.50
CA CYS A 367 -0.98 13.13 10.97
C CYS A 367 -2.18 13.79 11.66
N THR A 368 -2.75 14.82 11.05
CA THR A 368 -4.00 15.44 11.51
C THR A 368 -5.19 14.55 11.16
N PHE A 369 -5.92 14.07 12.19
CA PHE A 369 -7.31 13.68 12.06
C PHE A 369 -8.18 14.95 12.15
N TYR A 370 -9.11 15.15 11.22
CA TYR A 370 -10.29 15.99 11.46
C TYR A 370 -11.43 15.11 12.01
N PRO A 371 -12.21 15.60 12.98
CA PRO A 371 -13.26 14.83 13.64
C PRO A 371 -14.49 14.70 12.75
N LYS A 372 -15.23 13.60 12.94
CA LYS A 372 -16.68 13.65 13.05
C LYS A 372 -17.09 13.10 14.40
#